data_AF-K7GEW9-F1
#
_entry.id   AF-K7GEW9-F1
#
_cell.length_a   1.000
_cell.length_b   1.000
_cell.length_c   1.000
_cell.angle_alpha   90.00
_cell.angle_beta   90.00
_cell.angle_gamma   90.00
#
_symmetry.space_group_name_H-M   'P 1'
#
loop_
_entity.id
_entity.type
_entity.pdbx_description
1 polymer ?
#
loop_
_entity_poly.entity_id
_entity_poly.type
_entity_poly.pdbx_seq_one_letter_code
_entity_poly.pdbx_strand_id
1 'polypeptide(L)'
;MSGHSNDTTAVDESHPAAEEVLSDSEEFAMAQESPKNSAAEIPVTSNGEFEDSRERNFNRDLKRSLPVGLGLSETQITSHGFDSNKEGIIEAGPFQGSSASPISSIISPSNAAASRLAGQGSDLIIPTGSVRMQQKSGPVVLADEVKNPAMEKLELVRKWSLNTYKCTRQIISEKLGRGSRTVDLELEAQIDILRDNKKKYENILRLAQTLSTQLYQMVNTQRQLGDAFADLSLKSLELHEEFGYNADTQKLLAKNGETLLGAINFFIASVNTLVNKTIEDTLLTVKQYENARIEYDAYRTDLEELNLGPRDANTLPKIEQSQQQFQMHKEKYDKMRNDVSIKLKFLEENKVKVLHNQLVLFHNAIAAYFSGNQKQLEQTLKQFHIKLKTPGVDAPSWLEEQ
;
A
#
# COMPACT_ATOMS: atom_id res chain seq x y z
N MET A 1 14.55 49.40 36.34
CA MET A 1 15.36 50.45 35.67
C MET A 1 16.77 49.92 35.52
N SER A 2 17.29 49.94 34.28
CA SER A 2 18.70 50.11 33.85
C SER A 2 19.82 49.39 34.62
N GLY A 3 20.76 48.65 34.03
CA GLY A 3 21.26 48.62 32.64
C GLY A 3 22.76 48.96 32.62
N HIS A 4 23.56 48.10 31.97
CA HIS A 4 24.95 48.26 31.48
C HIS A 4 26.06 48.42 32.55
N SER A 5 27.30 47.95 32.37
CA SER A 5 28.13 47.88 31.15
C SER A 5 29.18 46.76 31.20
N ASN A 6 29.62 46.31 30.03
CA ASN A 6 30.86 45.55 29.81
C ASN A 6 31.87 46.46 29.07
N ASP A 7 33.14 46.01 29.06
CA ASP A 7 34.34 46.52 28.36
C ASP A 7 35.04 47.75 28.98
N THR A 8 36.37 47.86 29.00
CA THR A 8 37.37 47.36 28.05
C THR A 8 38.81 47.36 28.62
N THR A 9 39.75 46.78 27.86
CA THR A 9 41.21 47.04 27.72
C THR A 9 42.20 46.36 28.68
N ALA A 10 43.42 45.94 28.30
CA ALA A 10 44.14 45.63 27.04
C ALA A 10 45.61 45.30 27.43
N VAL A 11 46.25 44.31 26.76
CA VAL A 11 47.69 44.29 26.29
C VAL A 11 48.78 44.26 27.40
N ASP A 12 49.91 43.51 27.42
CA ASP A 12 50.71 42.72 26.46
C ASP A 12 51.73 41.80 27.20
N GLU A 13 52.37 40.93 26.40
CA GLU A 13 53.79 40.49 26.43
C GLU A 13 54.38 39.52 27.50
N SER A 14 54.70 38.31 27.00
CA SER A 14 56.07 37.76 26.82
C SER A 14 56.57 36.58 27.69
N HIS A 15 57.09 35.57 26.96
CA HIS A 15 58.22 34.66 27.26
C HIS A 15 58.02 33.28 27.97
N PRO A 16 58.91 32.27 27.73
CA PRO A 16 58.53 31.04 27.01
C PRO A 16 59.01 29.69 27.62
N ALA A 17 58.56 28.59 26.98
CA ALA A 17 59.23 27.32 26.61
C ALA A 17 60.06 26.44 27.59
N ALA A 18 59.70 25.14 27.49
CA ALA A 18 60.54 23.92 27.42
C ALA A 18 61.06 23.26 28.71
N GLU A 19 60.68 21.99 28.93
CA GLU A 19 61.59 20.83 28.81
C GLU A 19 60.83 19.49 28.92
N GLU A 20 61.28 18.52 28.11
CA GLU A 20 60.87 17.11 28.04
C GLU A 20 61.36 16.30 29.25
N VAL A 21 60.80 15.10 29.50
CA VAL A 21 61.54 13.82 29.57
C VAL A 21 60.56 12.63 29.72
N LEU A 22 60.88 11.58 28.97
CA LEU A 22 60.23 10.29 28.74
C LEU A 22 60.31 9.26 29.91
N SER A 23 59.44 8.24 29.83
CA SER A 23 59.75 6.81 30.04
C SER A 23 58.49 5.98 29.69
N ASP A 24 58.39 5.42 28.49
CA ASP A 24 58.83 4.08 28.03
C ASP A 24 58.03 2.89 28.58
N SER A 25 57.36 2.16 27.68
CA SER A 25 57.43 0.69 27.56
C SER A 25 56.77 0.22 26.25
N GLU A 26 57.56 -0.52 25.48
CA GLU A 26 57.39 -1.06 24.13
C GLU A 26 56.42 -2.26 24.07
N GLU A 27 55.80 -2.56 22.91
CA GLU A 27 56.10 -3.78 22.12
C GLU A 27 55.31 -3.90 20.78
N PHE A 28 56.08 -3.93 19.68
CA PHE A 28 56.00 -4.63 18.39
C PHE A 28 54.67 -5.02 17.65
N ALA A 29 54.56 -4.45 16.44
CA ALA A 29 54.44 -5.07 15.11
C ALA A 29 53.21 -5.92 14.69
N MET A 30 52.48 -5.45 13.66
CA MET A 30 52.63 -5.94 12.27
C MET A 30 51.72 -5.18 11.28
N ALA A 31 52.25 -4.97 10.07
CA ALA A 31 51.59 -4.33 8.94
C ALA A 31 50.51 -5.23 8.31
N GLN A 32 49.39 -4.65 7.89
CA GLN A 32 48.52 -5.24 6.89
C GLN A 32 47.92 -4.20 5.92
N GLU A 33 48.27 -4.44 4.66
CA GLU A 33 47.74 -4.01 3.36
C GLU A 33 46.66 -2.92 3.26
N SER A 34 46.99 -1.92 2.42
CA SER A 34 46.05 -1.06 1.71
C SER A 34 45.03 -1.86 0.89
N PRO A 35 43.72 -1.55 0.94
CA PRO A 35 42.80 -2.05 -0.06
C PRO A 35 42.98 -1.28 -1.36
N LYS A 36 43.30 -2.05 -2.40
CA LYS A 36 43.35 -1.66 -3.81
C LYS A 36 42.10 -0.89 -4.21
N ASN A 37 42.33 0.15 -5.01
CA ASN A 37 41.32 0.87 -5.78
C ASN A 37 40.40 -0.11 -6.51
N SER A 38 39.18 -0.31 -6.00
CA SER A 38 38.12 -0.99 -6.74
C SER A 38 37.63 -0.03 -7.81
N ALA A 39 37.87 -0.38 -9.07
CA ALA A 39 37.27 0.29 -10.20
C ALA A 39 35.76 0.43 -9.97
N ALA A 40 35.21 1.61 -10.24
CA ALA A 40 33.80 1.90 -10.12
C ALA A 40 33.00 0.93 -11.02
N GLU A 41 32.40 -0.08 -10.42
CA GLU A 41 31.32 -0.84 -11.05
C GLU A 41 30.13 0.11 -11.16
N ILE A 42 29.77 0.46 -12.39
CA ILE A 42 28.56 1.23 -12.70
C ILE A 42 27.41 0.21 -12.70
N PRO A 43 26.49 0.20 -11.71
CA PRO A 43 25.33 -0.65 -11.77
C PRO A 43 24.40 -0.16 -12.89
N VAL A 44 24.11 -1.02 -13.86
CA VAL A 44 23.06 -0.79 -14.85
C VAL A 44 21.72 -1.00 -14.15
N THR A 45 21.19 0.08 -13.57
CA THR A 45 19.81 0.07 -13.05
C THR A 45 18.85 0.19 -14.23
N SER A 46 18.10 -0.88 -14.52
CA SER A 46 16.86 -0.76 -15.28
C SER A 46 15.87 0.01 -14.42
N ASN A 47 15.65 1.28 -14.78
CA ASN A 47 14.75 2.25 -14.15
C ASN A 47 15.08 2.59 -12.69
N GLY A 48 15.56 3.81 -12.47
CA GLY A 48 15.91 4.32 -11.14
C GLY A 48 14.73 4.28 -10.18
N GLU A 49 14.80 3.37 -9.23
CA GLU A 49 13.99 3.36 -8.00
C GLU A 49 14.99 3.22 -6.83
N PHE A 50 15.02 4.22 -5.95
CA PHE A 50 15.59 4.06 -4.62
C PHE A 50 14.50 3.41 -3.78
N GLU A 51 14.62 2.10 -3.51
CA GLU A 51 13.74 1.43 -2.55
C GLU A 51 14.15 1.78 -1.11
N ASP A 52 13.18 2.28 -0.34
CA ASP A 52 13.32 2.55 1.08
C ASP A 52 13.38 1.23 1.87
N SER A 53 14.60 0.80 2.17
CA SER A 53 14.90 -0.48 2.84
C SER A 53 14.33 -0.58 4.27
N ARG A 54 13.71 0.48 4.80
CA ARG A 54 13.12 0.50 6.15
C ARG A 54 11.72 -0.13 6.22
N GLU A 55 10.94 -0.09 5.14
CA GLU A 55 9.56 -0.61 5.15
C GLU A 55 9.46 -2.14 5.03
N ARG A 56 10.44 -2.78 4.36
CA ARG A 56 10.51 -4.24 4.25
C ARG A 56 10.82 -4.94 5.58
N ASN A 57 11.61 -4.29 6.45
CA ASN A 57 12.02 -4.90 7.72
C ASN A 57 10.86 -5.01 8.72
N PHE A 58 9.98 -4.00 8.79
CA PHE A 58 8.84 -4.02 9.70
C PHE A 58 7.76 -5.05 9.29
N ASN A 59 7.51 -5.17 7.98
CA ASN A 59 6.58 -6.17 7.45
C ASN A 59 7.05 -7.62 7.69
N ARG A 60 8.36 -7.85 7.73
CA ARG A 60 8.94 -9.17 8.00
C ARG A 60 8.81 -9.57 9.46
N ASP A 61 9.00 -8.63 10.38
CA ASP A 61 8.92 -8.90 11.82
C ASP A 61 7.46 -9.08 12.29
N LEU A 62 6.50 -8.37 11.67
CA LEU A 62 5.07 -8.58 11.94
C LEU A 62 4.59 -9.97 11.49
N LYS A 63 5.03 -10.44 10.32
CA LYS A 63 4.71 -11.80 9.82
C LYS A 63 5.31 -12.92 10.68
N ARG A 64 6.38 -12.65 11.43
CA ARG A 64 7.01 -13.63 12.32
C ARG A 64 6.33 -13.72 13.70
N SER A 65 5.46 -12.77 14.03
CA SER A 65 4.80 -12.66 15.35
C SER A 65 3.37 -13.22 15.42
N LEU A 66 2.81 -13.68 14.30
CA LEU A 66 1.45 -14.23 14.23
C LEU A 66 1.48 -15.75 14.06
N PRO A 67 0.81 -16.54 14.93
CA PRO A 67 0.62 -17.96 14.69
C PRO A 67 -0.23 -18.18 13.44
N VAL A 68 0.19 -19.15 12.62
CA VAL A 68 -0.56 -19.64 11.46
C VAL A 68 -1.84 -20.30 11.95
N GLY A 69 -2.99 -19.76 11.52
CA GLY A 69 -4.29 -20.40 11.67
C GLY A 69 -5.35 -19.53 12.33
N LEU A 70 -5.94 -18.61 11.57
CA LEU A 70 -7.27 -18.08 11.88
C LEU A 70 -8.21 -18.53 10.77
N GLY A 71 -8.81 -19.71 10.98
CA GLY A 71 -9.97 -20.17 10.22
C GLY A 71 -11.13 -19.24 10.51
N LEU A 72 -11.35 -18.28 9.61
CA LEU A 72 -12.49 -17.38 9.66
C LEU A 72 -13.69 -18.09 9.04
N SER A 73 -14.53 -18.69 9.88
CA SER A 73 -15.91 -18.96 9.50
C SER A 73 -16.64 -17.63 9.42
N GLU A 74 -17.09 -17.34 8.20
CA GLU A 74 -17.90 -16.21 7.76
C GLU A 74 -19.01 -15.85 8.78
N THR A 75 -18.78 -14.81 9.57
CA THR A 75 -19.83 -14.23 10.44
C THR A 75 -20.52 -13.11 9.66
N GLN A 76 -21.59 -13.49 8.99
CA GLN A 76 -22.55 -12.58 8.38
C GLN A 76 -23.26 -11.80 9.50
N ILE A 77 -22.97 -10.51 9.67
CA ILE A 77 -23.76 -9.63 10.52
C ILE A 77 -25.01 -9.25 9.71
N THR A 78 -26.08 -10.04 9.84
CA THR A 78 -27.41 -9.67 9.35
C THR A 78 -28.09 -8.76 10.36
N SER A 79 -28.52 -7.57 9.93
CA SER A 79 -29.32 -6.65 10.74
C SER A 79 -30.75 -7.17 10.83
N HIS A 80 -31.08 -7.90 11.89
CA HIS A 80 -32.48 -8.18 12.23
C HIS A 80 -33.03 -7.06 13.12
N GLY A 81 -34.07 -6.38 12.61
CA GLY A 81 -34.85 -5.40 13.34
C GLY A 81 -35.52 -6.02 14.55
N PHE A 82 -35.40 -5.33 15.69
CA PHE A 82 -36.07 -5.69 16.93
C PHE A 82 -37.33 -4.84 17.05
N ASP A 83 -38.48 -5.50 16.91
CA ASP A 83 -39.78 -4.99 17.34
C ASP A 83 -39.77 -4.86 18.88
N SER A 84 -40.15 -3.70 19.40
CA SER A 84 -40.52 -3.53 20.81
C SER A 84 -41.67 -2.56 20.93
N ASN A 85 -42.74 -3.07 21.55
CA ASN A 85 -44.01 -2.44 21.81
C ASN A 85 -43.89 -1.13 22.61
N LYS A 86 -44.66 -0.11 22.17
CA LYS A 86 -45.44 0.91 22.92
C LYS A 86 -44.69 1.65 24.07
N GLU A 87 -44.43 2.96 24.04
CA GLU A 87 -45.36 4.10 23.97
C GLU A 87 -44.57 5.39 23.63
N GLY A 88 -45.18 6.36 22.95
CA GLY A 88 -44.63 7.71 22.78
C GLY A 88 -44.87 8.33 21.40
N ILE A 89 -46.08 8.87 21.20
CA ILE A 89 -46.56 9.55 19.99
C ILE A 89 -45.94 10.94 19.86
N ILE A 90 -45.34 11.28 18.70
CA ILE A 90 -45.44 12.60 18.06
C ILE A 90 -45.46 12.41 16.53
N GLU A 91 -46.51 12.91 15.88
CA GLU A 91 -46.78 12.88 14.44
C GLU A 91 -45.81 13.69 13.58
N ALA A 92 -45.48 13.17 12.39
CA ALA A 92 -45.36 13.93 11.15
C ALA A 92 -45.73 13.02 9.95
N GLY A 93 -46.59 13.52 9.05
CA GLY A 93 -47.40 12.77 8.08
C GLY A 93 -46.70 12.16 6.85
N PRO A 94 -47.50 11.53 5.95
CA PRO A 94 -47.03 10.47 5.06
C PRO A 94 -46.57 10.96 3.68
N PHE A 95 -45.47 10.37 3.17
CA PHE A 95 -45.19 10.31 1.74
C PHE A 95 -45.27 8.87 1.25
N GLN A 96 -46.03 8.71 0.18
CA GLN A 96 -46.53 7.48 -0.42
C GLN A 96 -45.73 7.20 -1.69
N GLY A 97 -45.26 5.96 -1.93
CA GLY A 97 -44.72 5.59 -3.23
C GLY A 97 -43.82 4.35 -3.33
N SER A 98 -44.47 3.20 -3.54
CA SER A 98 -44.10 2.08 -4.42
C SER A 98 -42.85 1.21 -4.16
N SER A 99 -43.18 -0.05 -3.86
CA SER A 99 -42.39 -1.27 -3.94
C SER A 99 -42.00 -1.65 -5.38
N ALA A 100 -40.73 -1.94 -5.62
CA ALA A 100 -40.28 -2.77 -6.74
C ALA A 100 -39.13 -3.68 -6.30
N SER A 101 -39.35 -4.99 -6.35
CA SER A 101 -38.39 -6.05 -6.04
C SER A 101 -37.28 -6.14 -7.10
N PRO A 102 -36.00 -6.42 -6.74
CA PRO A 102 -34.97 -6.64 -7.74
C PRO A 102 -34.99 -8.09 -8.25
N ILE A 103 -35.10 -8.23 -9.58
CA ILE A 103 -34.95 -9.47 -10.32
C ILE A 103 -33.46 -9.85 -10.34
N SER A 104 -33.15 -11.09 -9.93
CA SER A 104 -31.82 -11.68 -10.01
C SER A 104 -31.50 -12.13 -11.44
N SER A 105 -30.53 -11.48 -12.08
CA SER A 105 -29.96 -11.93 -13.35
C SER A 105 -28.70 -12.77 -13.10
N ILE A 106 -28.87 -14.09 -13.09
CA ILE A 106 -27.80 -15.09 -13.16
C ILE A 106 -27.30 -15.12 -14.60
N ILE A 107 -26.04 -14.73 -14.83
CA ILE A 107 -25.37 -14.85 -16.13
C ILE A 107 -24.37 -16.01 -16.03
N SER A 108 -24.67 -17.11 -16.73
CA SER A 108 -23.78 -18.26 -16.89
C SER A 108 -22.64 -17.95 -17.88
N PRO A 109 -21.39 -18.37 -17.63
CA PRO A 109 -20.31 -18.23 -18.60
C PRO A 109 -20.40 -19.28 -19.72
N SER A 110 -20.32 -18.81 -20.97
CA SER A 110 -20.34 -19.62 -22.19
C SER A 110 -19.02 -20.35 -22.42
N ASN A 111 -19.12 -21.63 -22.79
CA ASN A 111 -18.03 -22.54 -23.15
C ASN A 111 -17.29 -22.11 -24.43
N ALA A 112 -16.12 -21.47 -24.29
CA ALA A 112 -15.19 -21.28 -25.41
C ALA A 112 -13.74 -21.08 -24.92
N ALA A 113 -13.18 -22.08 -24.24
CA ALA A 113 -11.73 -22.18 -24.01
C ALA A 113 -11.34 -23.61 -23.59
N ALA A 114 -11.51 -24.56 -24.49
CA ALA A 114 -10.99 -25.91 -24.29
C ALA A 114 -10.53 -26.44 -25.64
N SER A 115 -9.25 -26.26 -25.96
CA SER A 115 -8.42 -27.22 -26.70
C SER A 115 -7.10 -26.57 -27.09
N ARG A 116 -6.04 -27.35 -26.92
CA ARG A 116 -4.67 -27.28 -27.50
C ARG A 116 -3.61 -26.95 -26.45
N LEU A 117 -3.03 -28.02 -25.90
CA LEU A 117 -1.59 -28.31 -25.97
C LEU A 117 -1.35 -29.65 -25.26
N ALA A 118 -1.39 -30.75 -26.02
CA ALA A 118 -0.93 -32.06 -25.57
C ALA A 118 -0.08 -32.70 -26.68
N GLY A 119 1.14 -33.09 -26.30
CA GLY A 119 1.81 -34.30 -26.78
C GLY A 119 2.33 -34.34 -28.22
N GLN A 120 3.60 -33.99 -28.39
CA GLN A 120 4.45 -34.65 -29.39
C GLN A 120 4.64 -36.11 -28.98
N GLY A 121 4.44 -37.03 -29.93
CA GLY A 121 4.69 -38.46 -29.78
C GLY A 121 4.71 -39.11 -31.14
N SER A 122 5.92 -39.40 -31.61
CA SER A 122 6.26 -40.12 -32.83
C SER A 122 5.58 -41.49 -32.89
N ASP A 123 5.16 -41.93 -34.07
CA ASP A 123 5.44 -43.30 -34.51
C ASP A 123 5.28 -43.49 -36.03
N LEU A 124 6.18 -44.33 -36.53
CA LEU A 124 6.38 -44.78 -37.91
C LEU A 124 5.21 -45.64 -38.40
N ILE A 125 5.00 -45.69 -39.72
CA ILE A 125 4.89 -46.91 -40.55
C ILE A 125 4.62 -46.51 -42.03
N ILE A 126 5.44 -47.04 -42.93
CA ILE A 126 5.34 -47.03 -44.40
C ILE A 126 4.57 -48.31 -44.81
N PRO A 127 3.76 -48.31 -45.90
CA PRO A 127 4.25 -49.02 -47.09
C PRO A 127 3.94 -48.34 -48.44
N THR A 128 4.99 -48.31 -49.26
CA THR A 128 5.09 -48.47 -50.72
C THR A 128 3.83 -48.60 -51.58
N GLY A 129 3.76 -47.79 -52.65
CA GLY A 129 2.96 -48.04 -53.84
C GLY A 129 3.32 -47.06 -54.96
N SER A 130 4.10 -47.51 -55.95
CA SER A 130 4.55 -46.75 -57.12
C SER A 130 3.49 -46.77 -58.22
N VAL A 131 3.05 -45.60 -58.71
CA VAL A 131 2.55 -45.42 -60.08
C VAL A 131 2.99 -44.04 -60.59
N ARG A 132 3.59 -44.05 -61.78
CA ARG A 132 4.19 -42.94 -62.54
C ARG A 132 3.17 -42.42 -63.55
N MET A 133 2.96 -41.09 -63.67
CA MET A 133 2.74 -40.39 -64.97
C MET A 133 2.71 -38.84 -64.83
N GLN A 134 3.47 -38.20 -65.72
CA GLN A 134 3.25 -36.94 -66.47
C GLN A 134 3.18 -35.54 -65.81
N GLN A 135 4.24 -34.78 -66.06
CA GLN A 135 4.32 -33.40 -66.59
C GLN A 135 3.11 -32.45 -66.42
N LYS A 136 3.33 -31.30 -65.76
CA LYS A 136 3.13 -29.97 -66.36
C LYS A 136 3.74 -28.84 -65.53
N SER A 137 4.42 -27.95 -66.23
CA SER A 137 4.94 -26.65 -65.77
C SER A 137 3.80 -25.73 -65.35
N GLY A 138 3.98 -25.00 -64.25
CA GLY A 138 3.07 -24.01 -63.66
C GLY A 138 3.81 -23.13 -62.66
N PRO A 139 3.35 -21.89 -62.40
CA PRO A 139 4.18 -20.70 -62.21
C PRO A 139 4.98 -20.72 -60.90
N VAL A 140 6.16 -20.10 -60.96
CA VAL A 140 6.95 -19.71 -59.79
C VAL A 140 6.07 -18.79 -58.94
N VAL A 141 5.45 -19.37 -57.91
CA VAL A 141 4.90 -18.62 -56.80
C VAL A 141 6.11 -18.02 -56.10
N LEU A 142 6.26 -16.69 -56.20
CA LEU A 142 7.15 -15.93 -55.34
C LEU A 142 6.79 -16.35 -53.92
N ALA A 143 7.69 -17.10 -53.28
CA ALA A 143 7.56 -17.45 -51.89
C ALA A 143 7.41 -16.14 -51.14
N ASP A 144 6.20 -15.91 -50.62
CA ASP A 144 5.94 -14.91 -49.61
C ASP A 144 7.05 -15.07 -48.57
N GLU A 145 7.88 -14.04 -48.41
CA GLU A 145 9.05 -14.09 -47.53
C GLU A 145 8.58 -14.51 -46.15
N VAL A 146 8.84 -15.77 -45.77
CA VAL A 146 8.65 -16.26 -44.41
C VAL A 146 9.66 -15.49 -43.57
N LYS A 147 9.27 -14.31 -43.08
CA LYS A 147 10.08 -13.49 -42.19
C LYS A 147 10.52 -14.37 -41.05
N ASN A 148 11.83 -14.60 -40.99
CA ASN A 148 12.44 -15.46 -39.99
C ASN A 148 12.06 -14.91 -38.59
N PRO A 149 11.41 -15.68 -37.71
CA PRO A 149 11.03 -15.22 -36.37
C PRO A 149 12.20 -14.65 -35.55
N ALA A 150 13.44 -15.10 -35.82
CA ALA A 150 14.63 -14.53 -35.20
C ALA A 150 14.92 -13.10 -35.66
N MET A 151 14.66 -12.79 -36.94
CA MET A 151 14.83 -11.44 -37.50
C MET A 151 13.79 -10.46 -36.96
N GLU A 152 12.53 -10.89 -36.79
CA GLU A 152 11.50 -10.05 -36.18
C GLU A 152 11.82 -9.70 -34.72
N LYS A 153 12.35 -10.67 -33.96
CA LYS A 153 12.83 -10.44 -32.60
C LYS A 153 14.01 -9.46 -32.58
N LEU A 154 14.96 -9.60 -33.51
CA LEU A 154 16.10 -8.69 -33.63
C LEU A 154 15.64 -7.26 -33.94
N GLU A 155 14.70 -7.09 -34.87
CA GLU A 155 14.11 -5.79 -35.20
C GLU A 155 13.34 -5.19 -34.02
N LEU A 156 12.61 -6.01 -33.25
CA LEU A 156 11.94 -5.56 -32.05
C LEU A 156 12.93 -5.04 -31.00
N VAL A 157 14.03 -5.76 -30.78
CA VAL A 157 15.12 -5.33 -29.88
C VAL A 157 15.77 -4.04 -30.38
N ARG A 158 16.00 -3.91 -31.69
CA ARG A 158 16.55 -2.69 -32.31
C ARG A 158 15.61 -1.50 -32.14
N LYS A 159 14.32 -1.67 -32.38
CA LYS A 159 13.31 -0.60 -32.20
C LYS A 159 13.22 -0.20 -30.73
N TRP A 160 13.22 -1.19 -29.82
CA TRP A 160 13.20 -0.96 -28.39
C TRP A 160 14.45 -0.20 -27.91
N SER A 161 15.65 -0.61 -28.31
CA SER A 161 16.89 0.04 -27.88
C SER A 161 16.99 1.48 -28.38
N LEU A 162 16.56 1.74 -29.61
CA LEU A 162 16.49 3.10 -30.16
C LEU A 162 15.48 3.95 -29.39
N ASN A 163 14.28 3.45 -29.12
CA ASN A 163 13.26 4.17 -28.34
C ASN A 163 13.76 4.49 -26.94
N THR A 164 14.36 3.51 -26.25
CA THR A 164 14.93 3.66 -24.92
C THR A 164 16.02 4.73 -24.92
N TYR A 165 16.91 4.73 -25.92
CA TYR A 165 17.94 5.76 -26.05
C TYR A 165 17.34 7.15 -26.24
N LYS A 166 16.35 7.32 -27.14
CA LYS A 166 15.65 8.61 -27.36
C LYS A 166 14.99 9.11 -26.08
N CYS A 167 14.25 8.26 -25.38
CA CYS A 167 13.59 8.60 -24.12
C CYS A 167 14.62 8.99 -23.04
N THR A 168 15.72 8.24 -22.93
CA THR A 168 16.79 8.54 -21.96
C THR A 168 17.42 9.91 -22.27
N ARG A 169 17.71 10.19 -23.54
CA ARG A 169 18.21 11.49 -23.99
C ARG A 169 17.23 12.62 -23.68
N GLN A 170 15.93 12.40 -23.89
CA GLN A 170 14.88 13.36 -23.57
C GLN A 170 14.83 13.65 -22.06
N ILE A 171 14.82 12.62 -21.21
CA ILE A 171 14.82 12.76 -19.74
C ILE A 171 16.05 13.56 -19.27
N ILE A 172 17.24 13.25 -19.77
CA ILE A 172 18.47 13.97 -19.39
C ILE A 172 18.39 15.42 -19.86
N SER A 173 17.89 15.65 -21.07
CA SER A 173 17.77 17.01 -21.62
C SER A 173 16.78 17.86 -20.82
N GLU A 174 15.65 17.31 -20.41
CA GLU A 174 14.69 17.98 -19.50
C GLU A 174 15.34 18.32 -18.15
N LYS A 175 16.03 17.36 -17.53
CA LYS A 175 16.70 17.57 -16.22
C LYS A 175 17.80 18.63 -16.28
N LEU A 176 18.46 18.79 -17.42
CA LEU A 176 19.48 19.81 -17.65
C LEU A 176 18.91 21.15 -18.13
N GLY A 177 17.58 21.29 -18.24
CA GLY A 177 16.92 22.50 -18.72
C GLY A 177 17.14 22.80 -20.21
N ARG A 178 17.59 21.80 -20.99
CA ARG A 178 17.87 21.90 -22.43
C ARG A 178 16.75 21.32 -23.29
N GLY A 179 15.91 20.44 -22.72
CA GLY A 179 14.79 19.80 -23.40
C GLY A 179 13.46 20.47 -23.03
N SER A 180 12.58 20.61 -24.03
CA SER A 180 11.20 21.07 -23.81
C SER A 180 10.34 19.91 -23.28
N ARG A 181 9.62 20.17 -22.18
CA ARG A 181 8.73 19.22 -21.48
C ARG A 181 7.27 19.54 -21.79
N THR A 182 6.50 18.55 -22.21
CA THR A 182 5.04 18.68 -22.30
C THR A 182 4.42 18.67 -20.90
N VAL A 183 3.54 19.63 -20.61
CA VAL A 183 2.94 19.82 -19.27
C VAL A 183 1.43 20.00 -19.39
N ASP A 184 0.68 19.25 -18.57
CA ASP A 184 -0.74 19.48 -18.30
C ASP A 184 -0.90 19.89 -16.84
N LEU A 185 -1.02 21.19 -16.57
CA LEU A 185 -1.02 21.73 -15.22
C LEU A 185 -2.19 21.22 -14.37
N GLU A 186 -3.36 21.01 -14.97
CA GLU A 186 -4.53 20.53 -14.25
C GLU A 186 -4.36 19.06 -13.86
N LEU A 187 -3.92 18.23 -14.81
CA LEU A 187 -3.72 16.81 -14.56
C LEU A 187 -2.60 16.56 -13.56
N GLU A 188 -1.49 17.29 -13.65
CA GLU A 188 -0.37 17.22 -12.70
C GLU A 188 -0.83 17.58 -11.28
N ALA A 189 -1.62 18.65 -11.12
CA ALA A 189 -2.18 19.03 -9.83
C ALA A 189 -3.08 17.92 -9.24
N GLN A 190 -3.93 17.28 -10.06
CA GLN A 190 -4.77 16.17 -9.63
C GLN A 190 -3.94 14.93 -9.22
N ILE A 191 -2.87 14.63 -9.96
CA ILE A 191 -1.94 13.52 -9.64
C ILE A 191 -1.21 13.79 -8.32
N ASP A 192 -0.78 15.03 -8.07
CA ASP A 192 -0.10 15.40 -6.83
C ASP A 192 -1.04 15.29 -5.62
N ILE A 193 -2.30 15.72 -5.77
CA ILE A 193 -3.34 15.51 -4.76
C ILE A 193 -3.55 14.01 -4.50
N LEU A 194 -3.57 13.18 -5.55
CA LEU A 194 -3.70 11.72 -5.40
C LEU A 194 -2.52 11.13 -4.61
N ARG A 195 -1.29 11.51 -4.94
CA ARG A 195 -0.06 11.05 -4.26
C ARG A 195 -0.06 11.47 -2.79
N ASP A 196 -0.46 12.69 -2.48
CA ASP A 196 -0.58 13.19 -1.11
C ASP A 196 -1.68 12.46 -0.32
N ASN A 197 -2.86 12.27 -0.93
CA ASN A 197 -3.95 11.51 -0.32
C ASN A 197 -3.55 10.06 -0.02
N LYS A 198 -2.81 9.39 -0.91
CA LYS A 198 -2.27 8.04 -0.67
C LYS A 198 -1.45 8.01 0.63
N LYS A 199 -0.48 8.92 0.77
CA LYS A 199 0.37 9.01 1.97
C LYS A 199 -0.44 9.23 3.25
N LYS A 200 -1.45 10.09 3.19
CA LYS A 200 -2.36 10.36 4.32
C LYS A 200 -3.16 9.11 4.71
N TYR A 201 -3.66 8.36 3.73
CA TYR A 201 -4.41 7.14 4.00
C TYR A 201 -3.52 5.98 4.48
N GLU A 202 -2.29 5.87 3.98
CA GLU A 202 -1.29 4.95 4.52
C GLU A 202 -0.98 5.25 6.00
N ASN A 203 -0.90 6.54 6.35
CA ASN A 203 -0.73 6.94 7.74
C ASN A 203 -1.90 6.49 8.63
N ILE A 204 -3.15 6.72 8.17
CA ILE A 204 -4.35 6.25 8.88
C ILE A 204 -4.34 4.73 9.01
N LEU A 205 -4.00 4.01 7.94
CA LEU A 205 -3.92 2.56 7.94
C LEU A 205 -2.91 2.05 8.98
N ARG A 206 -1.73 2.66 9.04
CA ARG A 206 -0.69 2.33 10.03
C ARG A 206 -1.17 2.55 11.46
N LEU A 207 -1.81 3.69 11.73
CA LEU A 207 -2.34 4.01 13.05
C LEU A 207 -3.46 3.02 13.46
N ALA A 208 -4.35 2.67 12.54
CA ALA A 208 -5.40 1.69 12.79
C ALA A 208 -4.81 0.29 13.10
N GLN A 209 -3.76 -0.13 12.38
CA GLN A 209 -3.04 -1.38 12.65
C GLN A 209 -2.38 -1.38 14.04
N THR A 210 -1.74 -0.27 14.42
CA THR A 210 -1.18 -0.09 15.76
C THR A 210 -2.27 -0.18 16.83
N LEU A 211 -3.40 0.52 16.63
CA LEU A 211 -4.54 0.47 17.54
C LEU A 211 -5.11 -0.95 17.67
N SER A 212 -5.27 -1.68 16.57
CA SER A 212 -5.73 -3.07 16.57
C SER A 212 -4.80 -3.97 17.38
N THR A 213 -3.48 -3.83 17.19
CA THR A 213 -2.48 -4.62 17.90
C THR A 213 -2.49 -4.34 19.40
N GLN A 214 -2.56 -3.06 19.78
CA GLN A 214 -2.63 -2.64 21.18
C GLN A 214 -3.93 -3.10 21.85
N LEU A 215 -5.07 -2.98 21.16
CA LEU A 215 -6.36 -3.46 21.65
C LEU A 215 -6.34 -4.98 21.85
N TYR A 216 -5.78 -5.74 20.91
CA TYR A 216 -5.64 -7.19 21.03
C TYR A 216 -4.83 -7.58 22.27
N GLN A 217 -3.70 -6.91 22.51
CA GLN A 217 -2.88 -7.14 23.70
C GLN A 217 -3.66 -6.81 24.98
N MET A 218 -4.34 -5.66 25.01
CA MET A 218 -5.17 -5.25 26.15
C MET A 218 -6.26 -6.27 26.46
N VAL A 219 -7.01 -6.72 25.45
CA VAL A 219 -8.10 -7.72 25.60
C VAL A 219 -7.56 -9.02 26.18
N ASN A 220 -6.39 -9.47 25.74
CA ASN A 220 -5.76 -10.69 26.28
C ASN A 220 -5.33 -10.52 27.75
N THR A 221 -4.81 -9.35 28.12
CA THR A 221 -4.48 -9.05 29.52
C THR A 221 -5.74 -8.97 30.38
N GLN A 222 -6.82 -8.36 29.88
CA GLN A 222 -8.11 -8.30 30.56
C GLN A 222 -8.66 -9.70 30.84
N ARG A 223 -8.57 -10.63 29.87
CA ARG A 223 -8.97 -12.03 30.07
C ARG A 223 -8.18 -12.69 31.21
N GLN A 224 -6.85 -12.61 31.16
CA GLN A 224 -5.98 -13.20 32.18
C GLN A 224 -6.25 -12.62 33.56
N LEU A 225 -6.46 -11.30 33.64
CA LEU A 225 -6.80 -10.63 34.89
C LEU A 225 -8.17 -11.09 35.42
N GLY A 226 -9.15 -11.24 34.52
CA GLY A 226 -10.46 -11.77 34.85
C GLY A 226 -10.42 -13.21 35.37
N ASP A 227 -9.54 -14.05 34.82
CA ASP A 227 -9.36 -15.43 35.28
C ASP A 227 -8.66 -15.49 36.64
N ALA A 228 -7.62 -14.66 36.86
CA ALA A 228 -6.94 -14.57 38.14
C ALA A 228 -7.88 -14.07 39.27
N PHE A 229 -8.71 -13.07 38.98
CA PHE A 229 -9.71 -12.61 39.95
C PHE A 229 -10.78 -13.65 40.23
N ALA A 230 -11.24 -14.40 39.22
CA ALA A 230 -12.20 -15.47 39.44
C ALA A 230 -11.63 -16.58 40.34
N ASP A 231 -10.36 -16.95 40.15
CA ASP A 231 -9.67 -17.94 40.99
C ASP A 231 -9.52 -17.46 42.45
N LEU A 232 -9.15 -16.18 42.66
CA LEU A 232 -9.05 -15.59 44.00
C LEU A 232 -10.41 -15.47 44.69
N SER A 233 -11.46 -15.14 43.95
CA SER A 233 -12.84 -15.10 44.45
C SER A 233 -13.26 -16.44 45.05
N LEU A 234 -12.89 -17.56 44.43
CA LEU A 234 -13.23 -18.90 44.94
C LEU A 234 -12.40 -19.31 46.17
N LYS A 235 -11.23 -18.69 46.38
CA LYS A 235 -10.27 -19.07 47.43
C LYS A 235 -10.35 -18.16 48.67
N SER A 236 -10.80 -16.91 48.52
CA SER A 236 -10.90 -15.95 49.61
C SER A 236 -12.36 -15.70 49.98
N LEU A 237 -12.83 -16.31 51.08
CA LEU A 237 -14.20 -16.13 51.56
C LEU A 237 -14.50 -14.68 51.97
N GLU A 238 -13.52 -13.98 52.54
CA GLU A 238 -13.66 -12.59 52.99
C GLU A 238 -13.71 -11.57 51.86
N LEU A 239 -13.06 -11.86 50.72
CA LEU A 239 -12.98 -10.97 49.55
C LEU A 239 -13.68 -11.55 48.31
N HIS A 240 -14.54 -12.55 48.52
CA HIS A 240 -15.18 -13.32 47.45
C HIS A 240 -15.91 -12.39 46.47
N GLU A 241 -16.68 -11.44 47.00
CA GLU A 241 -17.51 -10.56 46.21
C GLU A 241 -16.67 -9.54 45.42
N GLU A 242 -15.66 -8.93 46.04
CA GLU A 242 -14.78 -7.93 45.42
C GLU A 242 -14.01 -8.51 44.25
N PHE A 243 -13.42 -9.70 44.45
CA PHE A 243 -12.75 -10.41 43.38
C PHE A 243 -13.74 -10.86 42.30
N GLY A 244 -14.94 -11.30 42.67
CA GLY A 244 -16.00 -11.68 41.73
C GLY A 244 -16.40 -10.53 40.79
N TYR A 245 -16.70 -9.35 41.35
CA TYR A 245 -17.09 -8.18 40.53
C TYR A 245 -15.99 -7.74 39.57
N ASN A 246 -14.73 -7.76 40.02
CA ASN A 246 -13.60 -7.42 39.16
C ASN A 246 -13.38 -8.47 38.07
N ALA A 247 -13.55 -9.76 38.38
CA ALA A 247 -13.47 -10.84 37.41
C ALA A 247 -14.50 -10.65 36.28
N ASP A 248 -15.76 -10.42 36.64
CA ASP A 248 -16.86 -10.24 35.70
C ASP A 248 -16.67 -8.99 34.84
N THR A 249 -16.21 -7.88 35.45
CA THR A 249 -15.92 -6.64 34.73
C THR A 249 -14.83 -6.85 33.68
N GLN A 250 -13.72 -7.50 34.03
CA GLN A 250 -12.63 -7.74 33.10
C GLN A 250 -13.02 -8.70 31.97
N LYS A 251 -13.77 -9.76 32.27
CA LYS A 251 -14.27 -10.69 31.26
C LYS A 251 -15.23 -10.02 30.28
N LEU A 252 -16.10 -9.12 30.77
CA LEU A 252 -16.99 -8.37 29.89
C LEU A 252 -16.23 -7.39 28.99
N LEU A 253 -15.29 -6.61 29.55
CA LEU A 253 -14.47 -5.67 28.78
C LEU A 253 -13.70 -6.40 27.67
N ALA A 254 -13.15 -7.58 27.98
CA ALA A 254 -12.48 -8.43 27.01
C ALA A 254 -13.44 -8.86 25.88
N LYS A 255 -14.63 -9.37 26.23
CA LYS A 255 -15.65 -9.80 25.25
C LYS A 255 -16.10 -8.66 24.32
N ASN A 256 -16.39 -7.49 24.87
CA ASN A 256 -16.76 -6.32 24.07
C ASN A 256 -15.57 -5.83 23.22
N GLY A 257 -14.35 -5.97 23.74
CA GLY A 257 -13.11 -5.63 23.04
C GLY A 257 -12.86 -6.52 21.82
N GLU A 258 -13.22 -7.80 21.87
CA GLU A 258 -13.15 -8.70 20.69
C GLU A 258 -14.06 -8.23 19.56
N THR A 259 -15.27 -7.77 19.90
CA THR A 259 -16.21 -7.23 18.90
C THR A 259 -15.64 -5.97 18.26
N LEU A 260 -15.07 -5.06 19.06
CA LEU A 260 -14.40 -3.87 18.55
C LEU A 260 -13.19 -4.22 17.67
N LEU A 261 -12.39 -5.21 18.08
CA LEU A 261 -11.24 -5.68 17.31
C LEU A 261 -11.67 -6.18 15.92
N GLY A 262 -12.77 -6.92 15.83
CA GLY A 262 -13.36 -7.33 14.56
C GLY A 262 -13.70 -6.14 13.65
N ALA A 263 -14.34 -5.11 14.20
CA ALA A 263 -14.69 -3.90 13.45
C ALA A 263 -13.45 -3.11 12.98
N ILE A 264 -12.44 -2.96 13.83
CA ILE A 264 -11.18 -2.28 13.46
C ILE A 264 -10.45 -3.06 12.37
N ASN A 265 -10.39 -4.39 12.45
CA ASN A 265 -9.75 -5.22 11.42
C ASN A 265 -10.49 -5.15 10.08
N PHE A 266 -11.82 -5.08 10.10
CA PHE A 266 -12.62 -4.85 8.89
C PHE A 266 -12.32 -3.49 8.25
N PHE A 267 -12.22 -2.43 9.06
CA PHE A 267 -11.79 -1.10 8.60
C PHE A 267 -10.39 -1.14 7.96
N ILE A 268 -9.42 -1.77 8.63
CA ILE A 268 -8.04 -1.94 8.12
C ILE A 268 -8.06 -2.64 6.75
N ALA A 269 -8.77 -3.76 6.60
CA ALA A 269 -8.83 -4.51 5.35
C ALA A 269 -9.43 -3.68 4.19
N SER A 270 -10.47 -2.90 4.51
CA SER A 270 -11.16 -2.04 3.53
C SER A 270 -10.29 -0.88 3.08
N VAL A 271 -9.65 -0.16 4.01
CA VAL A 271 -8.73 0.95 3.70
C VAL A 271 -7.48 0.44 2.98
N ASN A 272 -6.94 -0.72 3.39
CA ASN A 272 -5.82 -1.36 2.70
C ASN A 272 -6.15 -1.68 1.23
N THR A 273 -7.36 -2.14 0.95
CA THR A 273 -7.82 -2.38 -0.43
C THR A 273 -7.88 -1.08 -1.24
N LEU A 274 -8.46 -0.02 -0.68
CA LEU A 274 -8.51 1.29 -1.33
C LEU A 274 -7.11 1.81 -1.67
N VAL A 275 -6.19 1.75 -0.71
CA VAL A 275 -4.83 2.32 -0.84
C VAL A 275 -3.93 1.45 -1.72
N ASN A 276 -3.79 0.17 -1.40
CA ASN A 276 -2.78 -0.70 -2.01
C ASN A 276 -3.28 -1.45 -3.25
N LYS A 277 -4.56 -1.30 -3.61
CA LYS A 277 -5.10 -1.86 -4.87
C LYS A 277 -5.71 -0.78 -5.74
N THR A 278 -6.72 -0.07 -5.25
CA THR A 278 -7.50 0.86 -6.09
C THR A 278 -6.70 2.11 -6.48
N ILE A 279 -6.06 2.78 -5.51
CA ILE A 279 -5.20 3.93 -5.76
C ILE A 279 -3.96 3.51 -6.56
N GLU A 280 -3.36 2.36 -6.22
CA GLU A 280 -2.17 1.84 -6.90
C GLU A 280 -2.43 1.54 -8.40
N ASP A 281 -3.58 0.97 -8.76
CA ASP A 281 -3.97 0.77 -10.18
C ASP A 281 -4.05 2.09 -10.96
N THR A 282 -4.55 3.15 -10.30
CA THR A 282 -4.59 4.48 -10.90
C THR A 282 -3.18 5.06 -11.07
N LEU A 283 -2.31 4.91 -10.07
CA LEU A 283 -0.91 5.34 -10.15
C LEU A 283 -0.10 4.57 -11.20
N LEU A 284 -0.40 3.29 -11.42
CA LEU A 284 0.19 2.53 -12.53
C LEU A 284 -0.16 3.15 -13.89
N THR A 285 -1.39 3.64 -14.03
CA THR A 285 -1.85 4.31 -15.25
C THR A 285 -1.19 5.69 -15.41
N VAL A 286 -0.99 6.40 -14.30
CA VAL A 286 -0.18 7.64 -14.28
C VAL A 286 1.25 7.37 -14.75
N LYS A 287 1.90 6.30 -14.29
CA LYS A 287 3.25 5.89 -14.74
C LYS A 287 3.27 5.62 -16.26
N GLN A 288 2.23 4.97 -16.79
CA GLN A 288 2.10 4.74 -18.24
C GLN A 288 1.93 6.06 -19.02
N TYR A 289 1.17 7.01 -18.48
CA TYR A 289 1.01 8.35 -19.05
C TYR A 289 2.33 9.13 -19.05
N GLU A 290 3.07 9.14 -17.95
CA GLU A 290 4.40 9.78 -17.85
C GLU A 290 5.38 9.18 -18.88
N ASN A 291 5.37 7.86 -19.06
CA ASN A 291 6.16 7.19 -20.09
C ASN A 291 5.75 7.59 -21.51
N ALA A 292 4.45 7.61 -21.81
CA ALA A 292 3.94 8.03 -23.12
C ALA A 292 4.27 9.50 -23.43
N ARG A 293 4.26 10.38 -22.42
CA ARG A 293 4.66 11.78 -22.53
C ARG A 293 6.16 11.92 -22.88
N ILE A 294 7.03 11.17 -22.21
CA ILE A 294 8.48 11.16 -22.52
C ILE A 294 8.73 10.69 -23.95
N GLU A 295 8.06 9.62 -24.39
CA GLU A 295 8.17 9.15 -25.78
C GLU A 295 7.69 10.22 -26.77
N TYR A 296 6.52 10.83 -26.52
CA TYR A 296 6.00 11.90 -27.34
C TYR A 296 7.00 13.06 -27.48
N ASP A 297 7.55 13.55 -26.37
CA ASP A 297 8.53 14.64 -26.37
C ASP A 297 9.83 14.27 -27.11
N ALA A 298 10.29 13.03 -26.97
CA ALA A 298 11.47 12.55 -27.65
C ALA A 298 11.28 12.51 -29.19
N TYR A 299 10.15 12.00 -29.67
CA TYR A 299 9.86 11.95 -31.11
C TYR A 299 9.45 13.31 -31.69
N ARG A 300 8.87 14.21 -30.88
CA ARG A 300 8.67 15.62 -31.25
C ARG A 300 10.01 16.31 -31.51
N THR A 301 10.95 16.19 -30.58
CA THR A 301 12.28 16.79 -30.69
C THR A 301 13.05 16.24 -31.90
N ASP A 302 13.03 14.93 -32.13
CA ASP A 302 13.68 14.33 -33.31
C ASP A 302 13.11 14.84 -34.64
N LEU A 303 11.79 15.04 -34.72
CA LEU A 303 11.15 15.60 -35.91
C LEU A 303 11.53 17.08 -36.11
N GLU A 304 11.58 17.86 -35.03
CA GLU A 304 12.04 19.25 -35.06
C GLU A 304 13.50 19.34 -35.53
N GLU A 305 14.39 18.50 -35.00
CA GLU A 305 15.80 18.43 -35.41
C GLU A 305 15.97 18.06 -36.88
N LEU A 306 15.24 17.05 -37.37
CA LEU A 306 15.29 16.65 -38.79
C LEU A 306 14.76 17.74 -39.73
N ASN A 307 13.77 18.52 -39.30
CA ASN A 307 13.20 19.61 -40.09
C ASN A 307 14.15 20.81 -40.24
N LEU A 308 15.17 20.94 -39.39
CA LEU A 308 16.25 21.93 -39.54
C LEU A 308 17.31 21.51 -40.56
N GLY A 309 17.33 20.23 -40.94
CA GLY A 309 18.27 19.67 -41.91
C GLY A 309 17.93 20.00 -43.38
N PRO A 310 18.86 19.72 -44.31
CA PRO A 310 18.62 19.91 -45.75
C PRO A 310 17.53 18.97 -46.28
N ARG A 311 16.68 19.46 -47.20
CA ARG A 311 15.62 18.67 -47.84
C ARG A 311 16.10 17.99 -49.12
N ASP A 312 17.09 17.12 -48.98
CA ASP A 312 17.59 16.30 -50.09
C ASP A 312 16.83 14.97 -50.23
N ALA A 313 17.12 14.24 -51.32
CA ALA A 313 16.47 12.97 -51.63
C ALA A 313 16.67 11.87 -50.56
N ASN A 314 17.70 11.98 -49.71
CA ASN A 314 18.00 11.02 -48.66
C ASN A 314 17.34 11.38 -47.32
N THR A 315 17.07 12.66 -47.10
CA THR A 315 16.52 13.20 -45.85
C THR A 315 15.01 13.26 -45.88
N LEU A 316 14.40 13.53 -47.04
CA LEU A 316 12.94 13.56 -47.21
C LEU A 316 12.24 12.28 -46.72
N PRO A 317 12.69 11.06 -47.07
CA PRO A 317 12.08 9.83 -46.55
C PRO A 317 12.20 9.67 -45.03
N LYS A 318 13.30 10.17 -44.44
CA LYS A 318 13.50 10.12 -42.98
C LYS A 318 12.58 11.09 -42.24
N ILE A 319 12.35 12.28 -42.82
CA ILE A 319 11.39 13.25 -42.29
C ILE A 319 9.98 12.64 -42.33
N GLU A 320 9.58 12.05 -43.47
CA GLU A 320 8.27 11.39 -43.60
C GLU A 320 8.10 10.27 -42.56
N GLN A 321 9.10 9.40 -42.41
CA GLN A 321 9.08 8.34 -41.40
C GLN A 321 9.00 8.91 -39.97
N SER A 322 9.78 9.96 -39.66
CA SER A 322 9.76 10.61 -38.35
C SER A 322 8.40 11.24 -38.06
N GLN A 323 7.75 11.84 -39.06
CA GLN A 323 6.42 12.42 -38.95
C GLN A 323 5.35 11.37 -38.62
N GLN A 324 5.44 10.18 -39.23
CA GLN A 324 4.55 9.06 -38.87
C GLN A 324 4.77 8.59 -37.42
N GLN A 325 6.03 8.47 -36.98
CA GLN A 325 6.33 8.07 -35.59
C GLN A 325 5.85 9.13 -34.59
N PHE A 326 6.07 10.41 -34.87
CA PHE A 326 5.56 11.52 -34.07
C PHE A 326 4.05 11.42 -33.89
N GLN A 327 3.30 11.24 -34.99
CA GLN A 327 1.85 11.14 -34.94
C GLN A 327 1.38 9.94 -34.09
N MET A 328 2.02 8.78 -34.24
CA MET A 328 1.74 7.57 -33.45
C MET A 328 1.97 7.80 -31.95
N HIS A 329 3.07 8.43 -31.56
CA HIS A 329 3.37 8.71 -30.15
C HIS A 329 2.49 9.83 -29.58
N LYS A 330 2.08 10.80 -30.40
CA LYS A 330 1.11 11.82 -30.03
C LYS A 330 -0.26 11.20 -29.71
N GLU A 331 -0.77 10.33 -30.57
CA GLU A 331 -2.04 9.63 -30.33
C GLU A 331 -1.99 8.76 -29.07
N LYS A 332 -0.86 8.06 -28.84
CA LYS A 332 -0.64 7.29 -27.61
C LYS A 332 -0.65 8.19 -26.37
N TYR A 333 0.03 9.33 -26.42
CA TYR A 333 0.04 10.31 -25.33
C TYR A 333 -1.36 10.88 -25.04
N ASP A 334 -2.07 11.34 -26.08
CA ASP A 334 -3.41 11.91 -25.96
C ASP A 334 -4.40 10.88 -25.38
N LYS A 335 -4.29 9.62 -25.81
CA LYS A 335 -5.07 8.51 -25.25
C LYS A 335 -4.76 8.30 -23.76
N MET A 336 -3.49 8.17 -23.39
CA MET A 336 -3.10 7.95 -21.99
C MET A 336 -3.50 9.12 -21.08
N ARG A 337 -3.41 10.35 -21.58
CA ARG A 337 -3.85 11.56 -20.89
C ARG A 337 -5.35 11.49 -20.56
N ASN A 338 -6.17 11.09 -21.54
CA ASN A 338 -7.61 10.89 -21.34
C ASN A 338 -7.89 9.73 -20.37
N ASP A 339 -7.19 8.61 -20.50
CA ASP A 339 -7.35 7.44 -19.64
C ASP A 339 -7.06 7.78 -18.16
N VAL A 340 -5.99 8.55 -17.88
CA VAL A 340 -5.69 9.02 -16.52
C VAL A 340 -6.79 9.96 -16.01
N SER A 341 -7.24 10.93 -16.81
CA SER A 341 -8.31 11.85 -16.41
C SER A 341 -9.60 11.11 -16.03
N ILE A 342 -9.97 10.10 -16.81
CA ILE A 342 -11.14 9.26 -16.55
C ILE A 342 -10.94 8.42 -15.28
N LYS A 343 -9.78 7.76 -15.12
CA LYS A 343 -9.49 6.94 -13.93
C LYS A 343 -9.50 7.77 -12.66
N LEU A 344 -8.94 8.98 -12.67
CA LEU A 344 -8.97 9.88 -11.51
C LEU A 344 -10.40 10.22 -11.08
N LYS A 345 -11.31 10.48 -12.03
CA LYS A 345 -12.73 10.73 -11.72
C LYS A 345 -13.41 9.52 -11.09
N PHE A 346 -13.24 8.33 -11.67
CA PHE A 346 -13.79 7.09 -11.11
C PHE A 346 -13.22 6.77 -9.72
N LEU A 347 -11.93 6.99 -9.53
CA LEU A 347 -11.27 6.80 -8.25
C LEU A 347 -11.84 7.74 -7.19
N GLU A 348 -12.06 9.02 -7.53
CA GLU A 348 -12.63 9.98 -6.59
C GLU A 348 -14.02 9.55 -6.10
N GLU A 349 -14.90 9.13 -7.01
CA GLU A 349 -16.22 8.61 -6.65
C GLU A 349 -16.14 7.35 -5.78
N ASN A 350 -15.28 6.39 -6.15
CA ASN A 350 -15.11 5.15 -5.40
C ASN A 350 -14.54 5.44 -3.99
N LYS A 351 -13.52 6.29 -3.91
CA LYS A 351 -12.87 6.72 -2.68
C LYS A 351 -13.87 7.32 -1.70
N VAL A 352 -14.70 8.28 -2.15
CA VAL A 352 -15.71 8.91 -1.29
C VAL A 352 -16.70 7.87 -0.76
N LYS A 353 -17.21 6.98 -1.62
CA LYS A 353 -18.15 5.92 -1.21
C LYS A 353 -17.56 4.98 -0.16
N VAL A 354 -16.34 4.48 -0.41
CA VAL A 354 -15.66 3.56 0.51
C VAL A 354 -15.34 4.25 1.83
N LEU A 355 -14.70 5.42 1.80
CA LEU A 355 -14.30 6.11 3.03
C LEU A 355 -15.50 6.56 3.84
N HIS A 356 -16.57 7.06 3.22
CA HIS A 356 -17.78 7.45 3.95
C HIS A 356 -18.32 6.27 4.77
N ASN A 357 -18.52 5.12 4.13
CA ASN A 357 -19.04 3.93 4.82
C ASN A 357 -18.08 3.44 5.92
N GLN A 358 -16.78 3.34 5.61
CA GLN A 358 -15.80 2.79 6.54
C GLN A 358 -15.56 3.71 7.75
N LEU A 359 -15.55 5.04 7.56
CA LEU A 359 -15.40 5.99 8.65
C LEU A 359 -16.61 5.97 9.60
N VAL A 360 -17.83 5.85 9.06
CA VAL A 360 -19.05 5.72 9.87
C VAL A 360 -19.05 4.41 10.67
N LEU A 361 -18.73 3.28 10.03
CA LEU A 361 -18.66 1.99 10.72
C LEU A 361 -17.60 1.98 11.82
N PHE A 362 -16.43 2.56 11.56
CA PHE A 362 -15.37 2.69 12.55
C PHE A 362 -15.82 3.53 13.75
N HIS A 363 -16.41 4.71 13.50
CA HIS A 363 -16.94 5.57 14.56
C HIS A 363 -18.02 4.86 15.39
N ASN A 364 -19.00 4.23 14.74
CA ASN A 364 -20.09 3.53 15.41
C ASN A 364 -19.59 2.38 16.28
N ALA A 365 -18.60 1.62 15.81
CA ALA A 365 -18.00 0.54 16.59
C ALA A 365 -17.30 1.07 17.86
N ILE A 366 -16.54 2.15 17.73
CA ILE A 366 -15.86 2.80 18.85
C ILE A 366 -16.90 3.32 19.86
N ALA A 367 -17.92 4.04 19.40
CA ALA A 367 -18.98 4.58 20.26
C ALA A 367 -19.77 3.46 20.95
N ALA A 368 -20.08 2.37 20.24
CA ALA A 368 -20.78 1.21 20.80
C ALA A 368 -19.95 0.51 21.89
N TYR A 369 -18.64 0.35 21.69
CA TYR A 369 -17.75 -0.22 22.69
C TYR A 369 -17.77 0.59 24.00
N PHE A 370 -17.55 1.91 23.92
CA PHE A 370 -17.50 2.74 25.13
C PHE A 370 -18.87 2.89 25.80
N SER A 371 -19.94 3.12 25.04
CA SER A 371 -21.30 3.25 25.60
C SER A 371 -21.83 1.92 26.18
N GLY A 372 -21.52 0.80 25.54
CA GLY A 372 -21.85 -0.55 26.05
C GLY A 372 -21.14 -0.84 27.38
N ASN A 373 -19.87 -0.47 27.47
CA ASN A 373 -19.08 -0.65 28.70
C ASN A 373 -19.50 0.31 29.82
N GLN A 374 -19.84 1.57 29.50
CA GLN A 374 -20.27 2.56 30.49
C GLN A 374 -21.50 2.08 31.26
N LYS A 375 -22.54 1.61 30.56
CA LYS A 375 -23.78 1.14 31.18
C LYS A 375 -23.52 0.02 32.19
N GLN A 376 -22.60 -0.89 31.87
CA GLN A 376 -22.25 -1.96 32.81
C GLN A 376 -21.43 -1.43 33.98
N LEU A 377 -20.46 -0.56 33.73
CA LEU A 377 -19.62 -0.01 34.78
C LEU A 377 -20.45 0.75 35.83
N GLU A 378 -21.47 1.50 35.40
CA GLU A 378 -22.42 2.15 36.30
C GLU A 378 -23.21 1.15 37.16
N GLN A 379 -23.57 -0.02 36.62
CA GLN A 379 -24.22 -1.08 37.38
C GLN A 379 -23.27 -1.70 38.42
N THR A 380 -22.04 -2.00 38.03
CA THR A 380 -21.01 -2.53 38.95
C THR A 380 -20.72 -1.54 40.09
N LEU A 381 -20.58 -0.25 39.77
CA LEU A 381 -20.34 0.79 40.79
C LEU A 381 -21.50 0.92 41.78
N LYS A 382 -22.75 0.80 41.32
CA LYS A 382 -23.92 0.78 42.24
C LYS A 382 -23.87 -0.41 43.19
N GLN A 383 -23.41 -1.58 42.74
CA GLN A 383 -23.28 -2.76 43.59
C GLN A 383 -22.20 -2.57 44.66
N PHE A 384 -21.05 -1.96 44.33
CA PHE A 384 -20.02 -1.62 45.32
C PHE A 384 -20.55 -0.72 46.44
N HIS A 385 -21.29 0.35 46.10
CA HIS A 385 -21.82 1.29 47.10
C HIS A 385 -22.89 0.68 48.02
N ILE A 386 -23.55 -0.40 47.60
CA ILE A 386 -24.58 -1.08 48.40
C ILE A 386 -23.97 -2.21 49.26
N LYS A 387 -22.89 -2.85 48.78
CA LYS A 387 -22.34 -4.08 49.38
C LYS A 387 -21.04 -3.91 50.17
N LEU A 388 -20.35 -2.78 50.07
CA LEU A 388 -19.26 -2.41 51.00
C LEU A 388 -19.82 -2.08 52.40
N LYS A 389 -20.39 -3.08 53.08
CA LYS A 389 -20.30 -3.13 54.54
C LYS A 389 -18.89 -3.59 54.85
N THR A 390 -18.12 -2.74 55.50
CA THR A 390 -16.70 -2.96 55.82
C THR A 390 -16.48 -4.35 56.42
N PRO A 391 -15.77 -5.25 55.74
CA PRO A 391 -15.35 -6.52 56.34
C PRO A 391 -14.43 -6.20 57.52
N GLY A 392 -14.79 -6.68 58.71
CA GLY A 392 -13.96 -6.53 59.92
C GLY A 392 -14.37 -5.43 60.91
N VAL A 393 -15.52 -4.76 60.77
CA VAL A 393 -16.01 -3.85 61.82
C VAL A 393 -16.52 -4.60 63.07
N ASP A 394 -16.90 -5.87 62.92
CA ASP A 394 -17.38 -6.72 64.01
C ASP A 394 -16.33 -7.74 64.51
N ALA A 395 -15.13 -7.78 63.91
CA ALA A 395 -14.05 -8.67 64.34
C ALA A 395 -12.98 -7.83 65.07
N PRO A 396 -12.76 -8.03 66.37
CA PRO A 396 -11.73 -7.28 67.09
C PRO A 396 -10.38 -7.48 66.42
N SER A 397 -9.62 -6.39 66.28
CA SER A 397 -8.25 -6.47 65.83
C SER A 397 -7.48 -7.37 66.80
N TRP A 398 -6.65 -8.29 66.32
CA TRP A 398 -5.85 -9.15 67.22
C TRP A 398 -4.97 -8.35 68.21
N LEU A 399 -4.71 -7.07 67.90
CA LEU A 399 -4.02 -6.11 68.76
C LEU A 399 -4.86 -5.61 69.94
N GLU A 400 -6.20 -5.74 69.88
CA GLU A 400 -7.12 -5.38 70.97
C GLU A 400 -7.36 -6.54 71.95
N GLU A 401 -6.89 -7.76 71.62
CA GLU A 401 -7.02 -8.96 72.45
C GLU A 401 -5.77 -9.27 73.33
N GLN A 402 -4.76 -8.38 73.41
CA GLN A 402 -3.56 -8.56 74.27
C GLN A 402 -3.49 -7.63 75.48
#